data_AF-A0A8T1HHY7-F1
#
_entry.id   AF-A0A8T1HHY7-F1
#
_cell.length_a   1.000
_cell.length_b   1.000
_cell.length_c   1.000
_cell.angle_alpha   90.00
_cell.angle_beta   90.00
_cell.angle_gamma   90.00
#
_symmetry.space_group_name_H-M   'P 1'
#
loop_
_entity.id
_entity.type
_entity.pdbx_description
1 polymer ?
#
loop_
_entity_poly.entity_id
_entity_poly.type
_entity_poly.pdbx_seq_one_letter_code
_entity_poly.pdbx_strand_id
1 'polypeptide(L)'
;MVFRHKLTSKKGAPIMMVRNLNPDLGLCNGTRLRIVELNPHVIHATITTGERQGQHMLIPRIVFISDGEARKFPFRLRRSFRFNLPSR
;
A
#
# COMPACT_ATOMS: atom_id res chain seq x y z
N MET A 1 14.54 -12.48 12.08
CA MET A 1 15.17 -11.23 11.59
C MET A 1 14.16 -10.46 10.76
N VAL A 2 13.74 -9.26 11.19
CA VAL A 2 12.73 -8.46 10.45
C VAL A 2 13.46 -7.51 9.50
N PHE A 3 13.45 -7.80 8.20
CA PHE A 3 13.92 -6.84 7.20
C PHE A 3 12.88 -5.73 7.03
N ARG A 4 13.14 -4.59 7.68
CA ARG A 4 12.33 -3.37 7.53
C ARG A 4 12.66 -2.70 6.20
N HIS A 5 11.90 -3.03 5.17
CA HIS A 5 11.93 -2.28 3.92
C HIS A 5 11.15 -0.97 4.08
N LYS A 6 11.83 0.15 3.87
CA LYS A 6 11.23 1.50 3.95
C LYS A 6 10.77 1.90 2.56
N LEU A 7 9.47 2.06 2.37
CA LEU A 7 8.93 2.70 1.16
C LEU A 7 8.78 4.19 1.49
N THR A 8 9.41 5.04 0.68
CA THR A 8 9.30 6.50 0.83
C THR A 8 8.41 7.00 -0.30
N SER A 9 7.19 7.42 0.01
CA SER A 9 6.28 8.05 -0.94
C SER A 9 5.88 9.41 -0.40
N LYS A 10 5.58 10.33 -1.32
CA LYS A 10 5.20 11.70 -1.03
C LYS A 10 3.78 11.96 -1.51
N LYS A 11 3.17 13.02 -0.99
CA LYS A 11 1.94 13.58 -1.57
C LYS A 11 2.16 13.85 -3.07
N GLY A 12 1.17 13.47 -3.88
CA GLY A 12 1.20 13.58 -5.33
C GLY A 12 1.93 12.45 -6.07
N ALA A 13 2.64 11.56 -5.38
CA ALA A 13 3.37 10.48 -6.03
C ALA A 13 2.40 9.42 -6.60
N PRO A 14 2.67 8.88 -7.81
CA PRO A 14 1.94 7.75 -8.35
C PRO A 14 2.32 6.46 -7.59
N ILE A 15 1.34 5.64 -7.30
CA ILE A 15 1.50 4.30 -6.71
C ILE A 15 0.64 3.30 -7.48
N MET A 16 0.94 2.02 -7.33
CA MET A 16 0.17 0.93 -7.94
C MET A 16 -0.17 -0.12 -6.89
N MET A 17 -1.37 -0.67 -6.98
CA MET A 17 -1.83 -1.78 -6.16
C MET A 17 -1.13 -3.08 -6.58
N VAL A 18 -0.57 -3.80 -5.60
CA VAL A 18 0.17 -5.06 -5.78
C VAL A 18 -0.60 -6.27 -5.22
N ARG A 19 -1.70 -6.03 -4.49
CA ARG A 19 -2.67 -7.06 -4.12
C ARG A 19 -4.10 -6.60 -4.41
N ASN A 20 -4.99 -7.58 -4.58
CA ASN A 20 -6.43 -7.36 -4.52
C ASN A 20 -6.85 -7.09 -3.07
N LEU A 21 -7.58 -6.00 -2.86
CA LEU A 21 -8.24 -5.68 -1.59
C LEU A 21 -9.76 -5.70 -1.77
N ASN A 22 -10.24 -5.01 -2.81
CA ASN A 22 -11.65 -5.00 -3.18
C ASN A 22 -11.77 -4.72 -4.70
N PRO A 23 -11.84 -5.77 -5.53
CA PRO A 23 -11.99 -5.63 -6.98
C PRO A 23 -13.23 -4.83 -7.39
N ASP A 24 -14.34 -4.98 -6.66
CA ASP A 24 -15.61 -4.28 -6.93
C ASP A 24 -15.51 -2.78 -6.68
N LEU A 25 -14.48 -2.32 -5.95
CA LEU A 25 -14.17 -0.91 -5.74
C LEU A 25 -13.02 -0.40 -6.63
N GLY A 26 -12.52 -1.23 -7.56
CA GLY A 26 -11.33 -0.92 -8.36
C GLY A 26 -10.03 -1.00 -7.56
N LEU A 27 -10.05 -1.59 -6.35
CA LEU A 27 -8.90 -1.80 -5.49
C LEU A 27 -8.29 -3.18 -5.76
N CYS A 28 -7.81 -3.38 -7.00
CA CYS A 28 -7.21 -4.61 -7.49
C CYS A 28 -5.78 -4.40 -8.00
N ASN A 29 -5.08 -5.49 -8.29
CA ASN A 29 -3.75 -5.46 -8.88
C ASN A 29 -3.71 -4.65 -10.16
N GLY A 30 -2.68 -3.81 -10.28
CA GLY A 30 -2.50 -2.96 -11.46
C GLY A 30 -3.25 -1.63 -11.40
N THR A 31 -4.17 -1.42 -10.45
CA THR A 31 -4.80 -0.11 -10.26
C THR A 31 -3.75 0.93 -9.93
N ARG A 32 -3.64 1.95 -10.79
CA ARG A 32 -2.78 3.11 -10.61
C ARG A 32 -3.52 4.17 -9.81
N LEU A 33 -2.88 4.62 -8.75
CA LEU A 33 -3.41 5.62 -7.84
C LEU A 33 -2.42 6.78 -7.72
N ARG A 34 -2.90 7.95 -7.35
CA ARG A 34 -2.09 9.10 -6.96
C ARG A 34 -2.32 9.42 -5.50
N ILE A 35 -1.26 9.54 -4.72
CA ILE A 35 -1.37 9.87 -3.29
C ILE A 35 -1.89 11.30 -3.15
N VAL A 36 -2.98 11.48 -2.41
CA VAL A 36 -3.51 12.78 -2.00
C VAL A 36 -2.96 13.16 -0.63
N GLU A 37 -2.95 12.21 0.30
CA GLU A 37 -2.45 12.41 1.66
C GLU A 37 -1.97 11.09 2.27
N LEU A 38 -0.94 11.18 3.12
CA LEU A 38 -0.39 10.05 3.86
C LEU A 38 -0.65 10.23 5.34
N ASN A 39 -1.53 9.41 5.90
CA ASN A 39 -1.84 9.40 7.32
C ASN A 39 -1.11 8.24 8.02
N PRO A 40 -1.00 8.27 9.36
CA PRO A 40 -0.29 7.23 10.12
C PRO A 40 -0.82 5.81 9.87
N HIS A 41 -2.12 5.65 9.63
CA HIS A 41 -2.79 4.36 9.45
C HIS A 41 -3.45 4.17 8.09
N VAL A 42 -3.62 5.23 7.31
CA VAL A 42 -4.40 5.22 6.05
C VAL A 42 -3.64 6.00 4.99
N ILE A 43 -3.71 5.52 3.75
CA ILE A 43 -3.25 6.23 2.56
C ILE A 43 -4.48 6.75 1.84
N HIS A 44 -4.61 8.06 1.72
CA HIS A 44 -5.63 8.68 0.88
C HIS A 44 -5.07 8.84 -0.52
N ALA A 45 -5.73 8.21 -1.48
CA ALA A 45 -5.29 8.23 -2.87
C ALA A 45 -6.49 8.37 -3.81
N THR A 46 -6.23 8.80 -5.04
CA THR A 46 -7.23 8.93 -6.10
C THR A 46 -6.88 7.98 -7.23
N ILE A 47 -7.88 7.33 -7.83
CA ILE A 47 -7.68 6.46 -9.00
C ILE A 47 -7.30 7.31 -10.22
N THR A 48 -6.19 6.95 -10.86
CA THR A 48 -5.64 7.73 -11.97
C THR A 48 -6.11 7.20 -13.33
N THR A 49 -6.56 5.95 -13.40
CA THR A 49 -6.85 5.24 -14.66
C THR A 49 -8.09 4.36 -14.57
N GLY A 50 -8.79 4.18 -15.70
CA GLY A 50 -9.96 3.31 -15.83
C GLY A 50 -11.29 4.04 -15.57
N GLU A 51 -12.39 3.28 -15.53
CA GLU A 51 -13.76 3.82 -15.41
C GLU A 51 -13.99 4.62 -14.12
N ARG A 52 -13.19 4.36 -13.08
CA ARG A 52 -13.30 5.00 -11.76
C ARG A 52 -12.28 6.11 -11.56
N GLN A 53 -11.72 6.63 -12.64
CA GLN A 53 -10.76 7.74 -12.59
C GLN A 53 -11.35 8.92 -11.80
N GLY A 54 -10.53 9.54 -10.95
CA GLY A 54 -10.94 10.64 -10.08
C GLY A 54 -11.60 10.21 -8.77
N GLN A 55 -11.95 8.93 -8.59
CA GLN A 55 -12.54 8.47 -7.34
C GLN A 55 -11.51 8.42 -6.20
N HIS A 56 -11.89 8.92 -5.02
CA HIS A 56 -11.08 8.89 -3.81
C HIS A 56 -11.20 7.55 -3.08
N MET A 57 -10.07 7.03 -2.63
CA MET A 57 -9.95 5.76 -1.92
C MET A 57 -9.11 5.93 -0.66
N LEU A 58 -9.57 5.32 0.43
CA LEU A 58 -8.85 5.23 1.69
C LEU A 58 -8.32 3.81 1.85
N ILE A 59 -7.00 3.66 1.82
CA ILE A 59 -6.34 2.36 1.85
C ILE A 59 -5.70 2.17 3.24
N PRO A 60 -6.11 1.18 4.04
CA PRO A 60 -5.48 0.92 5.32
C PRO A 60 -4.03 0.47 5.12
N ARG A 61 -3.13 0.86 6.02
CA ARG A 61 -1.74 0.43 6.00
C ARG A 61 -1.63 -1.00 6.51
N ILE A 62 -1.80 -1.96 5.61
CA ILE A 62 -1.75 -3.39 5.92
C ILE A 62 -0.28 -3.81 6.14
N VAL A 63 0.01 -4.39 7.31
CA VAL A 63 1.27 -5.08 7.57
C VAL A 63 1.14 -6.51 7.08
N PHE A 64 2.01 -6.92 6.17
CA PHE A 64 2.03 -8.28 5.66
C PHE A 64 2.90 -9.16 6.55
N ILE A 65 2.39 -10.34 6.87
CA ILE A 65 3.12 -11.39 7.56
C ILE A 65 3.08 -12.60 6.64
N SER A 66 4.24 -13.05 6.17
CA SER A 66 4.36 -14.25 5.34
C SER A 66 4.21 -15.48 6.23
N ASP A 67 3.01 -16.02 6.34
CA ASP A 67 2.76 -17.25 7.13
C ASP A 67 2.75 -18.52 6.29
N GLY A 68 2.39 -18.43 5.00
CA GLY A 68 2.12 -19.59 4.15
C GLY A 68 3.33 -20.46 3.81
N GLU A 69 4.54 -19.89 3.75
CA GLU A 69 5.78 -20.62 3.41
C GLU A 69 6.84 -20.61 4.52
N ALA A 70 6.57 -19.92 5.63
CA ALA A 70 7.50 -19.78 6.75
C ALA A 70 7.75 -21.09 7.52
N ARG A 71 7.03 -22.18 7.23
CA ARG A 71 7.37 -23.51 7.78
C ARG A 71 8.69 -24.07 7.21
N LYS A 72 9.15 -23.60 6.05
CA LYS A 72 10.43 -24.02 5.45
C LYS A 72 11.62 -23.11 5.81
N PHE A 73 11.38 -21.92 6.34
CA PHE A 73 12.42 -20.95 6.67
C PHE A 73 12.49 -20.76 8.19
N PRO A 74 13.68 -20.68 8.81
CA PRO A 74 13.82 -20.51 10.26
C PRO A 74 13.38 -19.11 10.76
N PHE A 75 12.74 -18.30 9.92
CA PHE A 75 12.31 -16.95 10.23
C PHE A 75 10.98 -16.58 9.55
N ARG A 76 10.17 -15.81 10.27
CA ARG A 76 8.92 -15.23 9.78
C ARG A 76 9.21 -13.91 9.09
N LEU A 77 8.87 -13.78 7.80
CA LEU A 77 8.99 -12.51 7.08
C LEU A 77 7.80 -11.63 7.42
N ARG A 78 8.05 -10.53 8.13
CA ARG A 78 7.07 -9.48 8.38
C ARG A 78 7.45 -8.25 7.58
N ARG A 79 6.66 -7.93 6.55
CA ARG A 79 6.86 -6.77 5.68
C ARG A 79 5.86 -5.68 6.05
N SER A 80 6.33 -4.69 6.81
CA SER A 80 5.60 -3.45 7.09
C SER A 80 6.29 -2.31 6.35
N PHE A 81 5.58 -1.63 5.45
CA PHE A 81 6.11 -0.43 4.82
C PHE A 81 5.80 0.79 5.70
N ARG A 82 6.86 1.35 6.31
CA ARG A 82 6.76 2.65 6.96
C ARG A 82 7.06 3.76 5.96
N PHE A 83 6.00 4.41 5.49
CA PHE A 83 6.07 5.76 4.96
C PHE A 83 6.43 6.72 6.09
N ASN A 84 7.52 7.44 5.92
CA ASN A 84 7.80 8.64 6.71
C ASN A 84 6.89 9.74 6.17
N LEU A 85 6.04 10.30 7.03
CA LEU A 85 5.45 11.60 6.72
C LEU A 85 6.61 12.61 6.69
N PRO A 86 6.66 13.52 5.70
CA PRO A 86 7.58 14.64 5.80
C PRO A 86 7.25 15.41 7.09
N SER A 87 8.27 15.66 7.92
CA SER A 87 8.18 16.64 8.99
C SER A 87 7.80 17.98 8.36
N ARG A 88 6.77 18.62 8.92
CA ARG A 88 6.40 20.01 8.59
C ARG A 88 7.62 20.91 8.54
#